data_AF-A0AA39P803-F1
#
_entry.id   AF-A0AA39P803-F1
#
_cell.length_a   1.000
_cell.length_b   1.000
_cell.length_c   1.000
_cell.angle_alpha   90.00
_cell.angle_beta   90.00
_cell.angle_gamma   90.00
#
_symmetry.space_group_name_H-M   'P 1'
#
loop_
_entity.id
_entity.type
_entity.pdbx_description
1 polymer ?
#
loop_
_entity_poly.entity_id
_entity_poly.type
_entity_poly.pdbx_seq_one_letter_code
_entity_poly.pdbx_strand_id
1 'polypeptide(L)'
;DIWRGSLDIVRQPVCLKVLRYFPTKNNRDAAFKACLKEVMVWRRLRHPHILPLLGINEDLFGPRFCLISPWMRHGNIIEYLQ
;
A
#
# COMPACT_ATOMS: atom_id res chain seq x y z
N ASP A 1 8.45 -2.26 1.22
CA ASP A 1 9.16 -1.11 0.62
C ASP A 1 8.14 -0.06 0.21
N ILE A 2 8.50 1.22 0.19
CA ILE A 2 7.61 2.31 -0.20
C ILE A 2 8.11 2.89 -1.52
N TRP A 3 7.24 2.93 -2.52
CA TRP A 3 7.53 3.51 -3.83
C TRP A 3 6.55 4.62 -4.16
N ARG A 4 6.98 5.59 -4.97
CA ARG A 4 6.12 6.62 -5.53
C ARG A 4 5.69 6.21 -6.94
N GLY A 5 4.40 6.29 -7.21
CA GLY A 5 3.81 6.01 -8.53
C GLY A 5 2.84 7.12 -8.97
N SER A 6 2.17 6.90 -10.10
CA SER A 6 1.11 7.76 -10.61
C SER A 6 -0.05 6.91 -11.13
N LEU A 7 -1.29 7.38 -10.95
CA LEU A 7 -2.47 6.82 -11.60
C LEU A 7 -2.66 7.48 -12.97
N ASP A 8 -2.54 6.70 -14.05
CA ASP A 8 -2.43 7.23 -15.43
C ASP A 8 -3.54 8.20 -15.84
N ILE A 9 -4.80 7.87 -15.52
CA ILE A 9 -5.97 8.64 -15.97
C ILE A 9 -6.04 10.02 -15.31
N VAL A 10 -5.71 10.10 -14.02
CA VAL A 10 -5.88 11.31 -13.21
C VAL A 10 -4.55 12.01 -12.88
N ARG A 11 -3.42 11.44 -13.31
CA ARG A 11 -2.05 11.85 -12.96
C ARG A 11 -1.85 12.08 -11.45
N GLN A 12 -2.62 11.38 -10.63
CA GLN A 12 -2.55 11.53 -9.18
C GLN A 12 -1.31 10.80 -8.65
N PRO A 13 -0.43 11.47 -7.88
CA PRO A 13 0.70 10.81 -7.26
C PRO A 13 0.22 9.88 -6.14
N VAL A 14 0.71 8.64 -6.17
CA VAL A 14 0.34 7.60 -5.21
C VAL A 14 1.56 7.00 -4.54
N CYS A 15 1.33 6.45 -3.35
CA CYS A 15 2.24 5.60 -2.62
C CYS A 15 1.92 4.13 -2.93
N LEU A 16 2.95 3.34 -3.21
CA LEU A 16 2.91 1.91 -3.41
C LEU A 16 3.66 1.26 -2.23
N LYS A 17 2.91 0.79 -1.23
CA LYS A 17 3.46 0.05 -0.09
C LYS A 17 3.55 -1.43 -0.45
N VAL A 18 4.73 -1.85 -0.87
CA VAL A 18 5.04 -3.26 -1.17
C VAL A 18 5.16 -4.04 0.12
N LEU A 19 4.30 -5.03 0.30
CA LEU A 19 4.30 -5.87 1.48
C LEU A 19 5.55 -6.76 1.48
N ARG A 20 6.28 -6.74 2.60
CA ARG A 20 7.47 -7.58 2.81
C ARG A 20 7.05 -8.98 3.24
N TYR A 21 6.35 -9.67 2.35
CA TYR A 21 6.09 -11.09 2.47
C TYR A 21 6.62 -11.76 1.22
N PHE A 22 7.58 -12.66 1.37
CA PHE A 22 8.16 -13.41 0.25
C PHE A 22 7.42 -14.74 0.16
N PRO A 23 6.46 -14.89 -0.76
CA PRO A 23 5.83 -16.19 -0.96
C PRO A 23 6.89 -17.14 -1.52
N THR A 24 7.18 -18.22 -0.80
CA THR A 24 7.69 -19.44 -1.45
C THR A 24 6.55 -20.02 -2.30
N LYS A 25 6.86 -20.86 -3.29
CA LYS A 25 5.83 -21.41 -4.22
C LYS A 25 4.61 -22.04 -3.51
N ASN A 26 4.77 -22.50 -2.27
CA ASN A 26 3.70 -23.10 -1.45
C ASN A 26 3.00 -22.12 -0.49
N ASN A 27 3.31 -20.82 -0.51
CA ASN A 27 2.92 -19.86 0.53
C ASN A 27 2.22 -18.59 0.00
N ARG A 28 1.76 -18.59 -1.26
CA ARG A 28 1.01 -17.46 -1.86
C ARG A 28 -0.27 -17.16 -1.08
N ASP A 29 -0.97 -18.19 -0.61
CA ASP A 29 -2.20 -18.02 0.17
C ASP A 29 -1.95 -17.34 1.52
N ALA A 30 -0.82 -17.62 2.17
CA ALA A 30 -0.46 -16.94 3.40
C ALA A 30 -0.07 -15.48 3.15
N ALA A 31 0.64 -15.19 2.04
CA ALA A 31 0.93 -13.84 1.59
C ALA A 31 -0.36 -13.04 1.35
N PHE A 32 -1.30 -13.68 0.67
CA PHE A 32 -2.61 -13.09 0.38
C PHE A 32 -3.42 -12.88 1.65
N LYS A 33 -3.45 -13.85 2.58
CA LYS A 33 -4.09 -13.70 3.89
C LYS A 33 -3.50 -12.55 4.71
N ALA A 34 -2.18 -12.38 4.70
CA ALA A 34 -1.52 -11.26 5.36
C ALA A 34 -1.92 -9.91 4.73
N CYS A 35 -1.91 -9.84 3.39
CA CYS A 35 -2.39 -8.67 2.64
C CYS A 35 -3.85 -8.35 2.98
N LEU A 36 -4.74 -9.35 2.94
CA LEU A 36 -6.15 -9.18 3.25
C LEU A 36 -6.38 -8.65 4.66
N LYS A 37 -5.60 -9.08 5.67
CA LYS A 37 -5.72 -8.55 7.03
C LYS A 37 -5.47 -7.04 7.07
N GLU A 38 -4.40 -6.56 6.44
CA GLU A 38 -4.10 -5.12 6.34
C GLU A 38 -5.21 -4.37 5.58
N VAL A 39 -5.61 -4.90 4.43
CA VAL A 39 -6.65 -4.30 3.57
C VAL A 39 -7.98 -4.17 4.32
N MET A 40 -8.40 -5.21 5.04
CA MET A 40 -9.69 -5.24 5.72
C MET A 40 -9.76 -4.22 6.85
N VAL A 41 -8.67 -4.04 7.61
CA VAL A 41 -8.58 -2.99 8.62
C VAL A 41 -8.59 -1.62 7.94
N TRP A 42 -7.70 -1.40 6.97
CA TRP A 42 -7.51 -0.09 6.37
C TRP A 42 -8.74 0.38 5.57
N ARG A 43 -9.42 -0.51 4.85
CA ARG A 43 -10.65 -0.22 4.10
C ARG A 43 -11.82 0.23 4.98
N ARG A 44 -11.86 -0.24 6.24
CA ARG A 44 -12.91 0.12 7.21
C ARG A 44 -12.68 1.50 7.82
N LEU A 45 -11.47 2.02 7.80
CA LEU A 45 -11.14 3.33 8.34
C LEU A 45 -11.48 4.42 7.32
N ARG A 46 -12.63 5.08 7.52
CA ARG A 46 -13.09 6.19 6.67
C ARG A 46 -13.25 7.45 7.50
N HIS A 47 -12.21 8.27 7.51
CA HIS A 47 -12.17 9.52 8.28
C HIS A 47 -11.22 10.53 7.59
N PRO A 48 -11.50 11.85 7.61
CA PRO A 48 -10.66 12.87 6.97
C PRO A 48 -9.19 12.90 7.45
N HIS A 49 -8.92 12.39 8.65
CA HIS A 49 -7.55 12.34 9.23
C HIS A 49 -6.91 10.96 9.20
N ILE A 50 -7.54 9.98 8.51
CA ILE A 50 -6.92 8.67 8.27
C ILE A 50 -6.62 8.58 6.78
N LEU A 51 -5.38 8.21 6.44
CA LEU A 51 -4.96 8.03 5.06
C LEU A 51 -5.86 6.98 4.39
N PRO A 52 -6.51 7.26 3.24
CA PRO A 52 -7.37 6.29 2.60
C PRO A 52 -6.56 5.23 1.84
N LEU A 53 -7.10 4.01 1.82
CA LEU A 53 -6.66 2.96 0.89
C LEU A 53 -7.39 3.14 -0.45
N LEU A 54 -6.62 3.40 -1.52
CA LEU A 54 -7.17 3.54 -2.88
C LEU A 54 -7.36 2.19 -3.56
N GLY A 55 -6.51 1.21 -3.24
CA GLY A 55 -6.59 -0.12 -3.83
C GLY A 55 -5.42 -1.03 -3.48
N ILE A 56 -5.37 -2.15 -4.18
CA ILE A 56 -4.28 -3.13 -4.12
C ILE A 56 -3.85 -3.47 -5.54
N ASN A 57 -2.59 -3.82 -5.73
CA ASN A 57 -2.09 -4.34 -7.00
C ASN A 57 -1.17 -5.55 -6.75
N GLU A 58 -1.37 -6.60 -7.53
CA GLU A 58 -0.58 -7.85 -7.45
C GLU A 58 0.42 -8.02 -8.60
N ASP A 59 0.30 -7.21 -9.65
CA ASP A 59 1.08 -7.37 -10.89
C ASP A 59 2.43 -6.64 -10.85
N LEU A 60 2.43 -5.38 -10.40
CA LEU A 60 3.60 -4.48 -10.46
C LEU A 60 4.80 -4.98 -9.66
N PHE A 61 4.55 -5.73 -8.58
CA PHE A 61 5.58 -6.25 -7.69
C PHE A 61 5.47 -7.77 -7.50
N GLY A 62 4.84 -8.47 -8.45
CA GLY A 62 4.65 -9.92 -8.43
C GLY A 62 5.96 -10.67 -8.10
N PRO A 63 5.92 -11.66 -7.18
CA PRO A 63 4.75 -12.29 -6.57
C PRO A 63 4.22 -11.58 -5.29
N ARG A 64 4.69 -10.37 -4.99
CA ARG A 64 4.28 -9.60 -3.80
C ARG A 64 3.10 -8.70 -4.12
N PHE A 65 2.27 -8.48 -3.10
CA PHE A 65 1.19 -7.50 -3.16
C PHE A 65 1.70 -6.12 -2.77
N CYS A 66 1.12 -5.08 -3.36
CA CYS A 66 1.29 -3.71 -2.89
C CYS A 66 -0.06 -3.04 -2.59
N LEU A 67 -0.06 -2.22 -1.54
CA LEU A 67 -1.19 -1.38 -1.14
C LEU A 67 -1.00 0.02 -1.72
N ILE A 68 -2.08 0.60 -2.25
CA ILE A 68 -2.06 1.89 -2.93
C ILE A 68 -2.77 2.93 -2.05
N SER A 69 -2.11 4.05 -1.79
CA SER A 69 -2.67 5.21 -1.08
C SER A 69 -2.22 6.52 -1.72
N PRO A 70 -2.80 7.69 -1.36
CA PRO A 70 -2.28 8.97 -1.84
C PRO A 70 -0.83 9.20 -1.39
N TRP A 71 -0.02 9.87 -2.23
CA TRP A 71 1.33 10.26 -1.85
C TRP A 71 1.32 11.40 -0.83
N MET A 72 1.93 11.18 0.34
CA MET A 72 2.05 12.18 1.40
C MET A 72 3.33 13.01 1.20
N ARG A 73 3.20 14.12 0.46
CA ARG A 73 4.35 14.96 0.04
C ARG A 73 5.18 15.55 1.18
N HIS A 74 4.62 15.69 2.37
CA HIS A 74 5.31 16.28 3.54
C HIS A 74 5.95 15.22 4.45
N GLY A 75 6.01 13.96 4.03
CA GLY A 75 6.62 12.90 4.83
C GLY A 75 5.84 12.58 6.09
N ASN A 76 6.57 12.21 7.15
CA ASN A 76 5.99 11.88 8.45
C ASN A 76 6.39 12.88 9.55
N ILE A 77 5.70 12.81 10.69
CA ILE A 77 5.89 13.75 11.80
C ILE A 77 7.30 13.67 12.43
N ILE A 78 7.94 12.50 12.40
CA ILE A 78 9.29 12.33 12.96
C ILE A 78 10.30 13.09 12.10
N GLU A 79 10.19 12.98 10.77
CA GLU A 79 11.02 13.75 9.82
C GLU A 79 10.80 15.26 9.95
N TYR A 80 9.57 15.70 10.26
CA TYR A 80 9.26 17.13 10.44
C TYR A 80 9.82 17.71 11.74
N LEU A 81 9.93 16.91 12.80
CA LEU A 81 10.40 17.34 14.12
C LEU A 81 11.93 17.24 14.30
N GLN A 82 12.64 16.72 13.30
CA GLN A 82 14.11 16.71 13.26
C GLN A 82 14.65 18.02 12.70
#